data_AF-A0A831VNK3-F1
#
_entry.id   AF-A0A831VNK3-F1
#
_cell.length_a   1.000
_cell.length_b   1.000
_cell.length_c   1.000
_cell.angle_alpha   90.00
_cell.angle_beta   90.00
_cell.angle_gamma   90.00
#
_symmetry.space_group_name_H-M   'P 1'
#
loop_
_entity.id
_entity.type
_entity.pdbx_description
1 polymer ?
#
loop_
_entity_poly.entity_id
_entity_poly.type
_entity_poly.pdbx_seq_one_letter_code
_entity_poly.pdbx_strand_id
1 'polypeptide(L)'
;MLDIIKKTMLMGAGLASMTRDKIEELAKELTERGEMSEKEGKELVEELVKKSERARKDLDAKVEALVGKALEKMDVATRKDIA
;
A
#
# COMPACT_ATOMS: atom_id res chain seq x y z
N MET A 1 -6.64 -12.04 19.81
CA MET A 1 -6.70 -12.10 18.33
C MET A 1 -7.36 -10.84 17.73
N LEU A 2 -8.52 -10.40 18.22
CA LEU A 2 -9.20 -9.19 17.73
C LEU A 2 -8.33 -7.91 17.79
N ASP A 3 -7.52 -7.74 18.83
CA ASP A 3 -6.59 -6.61 18.95
C ASP A 3 -5.54 -6.54 17.85
N ILE A 4 -5.02 -7.69 17.43
CA ILE A 4 -4.02 -7.77 16.36
C ILE A 4 -4.69 -7.37 15.04
N ILE A 5 -5.88 -7.89 14.75
CA ILE A 5 -6.64 -7.54 13.54
C ILE A 5 -6.94 -6.04 13.51
N LYS A 6 -7.41 -5.46 14.62
CA LYS A 6 -7.66 -4.01 14.72
C LYS A 6 -6.39 -3.20 14.50
N LYS A 7 -5.27 -3.59 15.11
CA LYS A 7 -3.98 -2.92 14.90
C LYS A 7 -3.50 -3.02 13.46
N THR A 8 -3.64 -4.17 12.81
CA THR A 8 -3.28 -4.37 11.40
C THR A 8 -4.19 -3.55 10.48
N MET A 9 -5.48 -3.43 10.79
CA MET A 9 -6.41 -2.57 10.05
C MET A 9 -6.08 -1.08 10.20
N LEU A 10 -5.79 -0.61 11.42
CA LEU A 10 -5.38 0.77 11.68
C LEU A 10 -4.05 1.12 10.99
N MET A 11 -3.08 0.21 11.07
CA MET A 11 -1.80 0.35 10.38
C MET A 11 -1.97 0.33 8.86
N GLY A 12 -2.83 -0.56 8.35
CA GLY A 12 -3.21 -0.62 6.94
C GLY A 12 -3.94 0.63 6.47
N ALA A 13 -4.81 1.21 7.30
CA ALA A 13 -5.51 2.46 7.00
C ALA A 13 -4.55 3.66 6.96
N GLY A 14 -3.57 3.72 7.87
CA GLY A 14 -2.53 4.76 7.86
C GLY A 14 -1.66 4.69 6.60
N LEU A 15 -1.24 3.48 6.20
CA LEU A 15 -0.47 3.25 4.98
C LEU A 15 -1.29 3.45 3.70
N ALA A 16 -2.58 3.10 3.71
CA ALA A 16 -3.51 3.34 2.60
C ALA A 16 -3.88 4.82 2.46
N SER A 17 -3.93 5.56 3.57
CA SER A 17 -4.15 7.02 3.62
C SER A 17 -2.93 7.82 3.18
N MET A 18 -1.76 7.20 2.98
CA MET A 18 -0.63 7.84 2.31
C MET A 18 -1.01 8.00 0.83
N THR A 19 -1.71 9.10 0.54
CA THR A 19 -2.09 9.53 -0.79
C THR A 19 -1.04 10.48 -1.35
N ARG A 20 -1.09 10.70 -2.66
CA ARG A 20 -0.25 11.68 -3.34
C ARG A 20 -0.31 13.05 -2.65
N ASP A 21 -1.49 13.50 -2.26
CA ASP A 21 -1.69 14.79 -1.58
C ASP A 21 -0.90 14.88 -0.28
N LYS A 22 -0.87 13.80 0.51
CA LYS A 22 -0.15 13.76 1.80
C LYS A 22 1.37 13.78 1.61
N ILE A 23 1.84 13.16 0.53
CA ILE A 23 3.25 13.14 0.14
C ILE A 23 3.65 14.53 -0.39
N GLU A 24 2.80 15.17 -1.19
CA GLU A 24 3.00 16.54 -1.67
C GLU A 24 3.02 17.56 -0.51
N GLU A 25 2.13 17.41 0.48
CA GLU A 25 2.10 18.23 1.68
C GLU A 25 3.41 18.11 2.50
N LEU A 26 3.87 16.87 2.73
CA LEU A 26 5.15 16.62 3.41
C LEU A 26 6.35 17.21 2.65
N ALA A 27 6.41 17.02 1.33
CA ALA A 27 7.48 17.58 0.52
C ALA A 27 7.48 19.11 0.55
N LYS A 28 6.30 19.72 0.55
CA LYS A 28 6.13 21.17 0.64
C LYS A 28 6.56 21.70 2.00
N GLU A 29 6.16 21.04 3.09
CA GLU A 29 6.54 21.41 4.46
C GLU A 29 8.06 21.34 4.66
N LEU A 30 8.71 20.29 4.14
CA LEU A 30 10.17 20.16 4.19
C LEU A 30 10.89 21.22 3.35
N THR A 31 10.31 21.61 2.21
CA THR A 31 10.83 22.69 1.37
C THR A 31 10.70 24.05 2.07
N GLU A 32 9.55 24.34 2.68
CA GLU A 32 9.29 25.57 3.44
C GLU A 32 10.19 25.71 4.67
N ARG A 33 10.52 24.58 5.31
CA ARG A 33 11.48 24.53 6.43
C ARG A 33 12.94 24.67 5.98
N GLY A 34 13.18 24.72 4.66
CA GLY A 34 14.53 24.82 4.07
C GLY A 34 15.34 23.53 4.20
N GLU A 35 14.71 22.41 4.53
CA GLU A 35 15.36 21.10 4.65
C GLU A 35 15.56 20.41 3.29
N MET A 36 14.91 20.92 2.24
CA MET A 36 15.10 20.47 0.85
C MET A 36 14.82 21.59 -0.16
N SER A 37 15.38 21.47 -1.37
CA SER A 37 15.03 22.33 -2.49
C SER A 37 13.72 21.92 -3.16
N GLU A 38 13.05 22.83 -3.87
CA GLU A 38 11.82 22.51 -4.64
C GLU A 38 12.03 21.37 -5.64
N LYS A 39 13.25 21.23 -6.16
CA LYS A 39 13.61 20.16 -7.10
C LYS A 39 13.64 18.80 -6.40
N GLU A 40 14.27 18.74 -5.23
CA GLU A 40 14.33 17.52 -4.40
C GLU A 40 12.94 17.14 -3.89
N GLY A 41 12.10 18.11 -3.51
CA GLY A 41 10.72 17.86 -3.10
C GLY A 41 9.88 17.21 -4.20
N LYS A 42 10.01 17.69 -5.45
CA LYS A 42 9.32 17.08 -6.60
C LYS A 42 9.80 15.67 -6.90
N GLU A 43 11.12 15.43 -6.86
CA GLU A 43 11.68 14.07 -7.05
C GLU A 43 11.21 13.11 -5.95
N LEU A 44 11.17 13.57 -4.69
CA LEU A 44 10.68 12.79 -3.56
C LEU A 44 9.22 12.36 -3.76
N VAL A 45 8.36 13.29 -4.19
CA VAL A 45 6.94 12.99 -4.47
C VAL A 45 6.83 11.93 -5.56
N GLU A 46 7.52 12.10 -6.69
CA GLU A 46 7.46 11.13 -7.79
C GLU A 46 7.99 9.75 -7.38
N GLU A 47 9.11 9.68 -6.68
CA GLU A 47 9.66 8.42 -6.18
C GLU A 47 8.70 7.71 -5.22
N LEU A 48 8.17 8.44 -4.23
CA LEU A 48 7.29 7.87 -3.23
C LEU A 48 5.97 7.39 -3.83
N VAL A 49 5.39 8.16 -4.76
CA VAL A 49 4.18 7.74 -5.50
C VAL A 49 4.47 6.47 -6.29
N LYS A 50 5.53 6.46 -7.10
CA LYS A 50 5.88 5.30 -7.96
C LYS A 50 6.21 4.05 -7.14
N LYS A 51 6.86 4.22 -5.99
CA LYS A 51 7.18 3.14 -5.05
C LYS A 51 5.92 2.62 -4.35
N SER A 52 4.98 3.50 -4.01
CA SER A 52 3.68 3.13 -3.44
C SER A 52 2.84 2.32 -4.43
N GLU A 53 2.83 2.69 -5.71
CA GLU A 53 2.12 1.95 -6.76
C GLU A 53 2.70 0.54 -6.95
N ARG A 54 4.03 0.42 -7.01
CA ARG A 54 4.69 -0.90 -7.06
C ARG A 54 4.38 -1.75 -5.83
N ALA A 55 4.49 -1.16 -4.64
CA ALA A 55 4.21 -1.86 -3.39
C ALA A 55 2.75 -2.34 -3.32
N ARG A 56 1.78 -1.53 -3.79
CA ARG A 56 0.38 -1.94 -3.90
C ARG A 56 0.23 -3.14 -4.84
N LYS A 57 0.83 -3.10 -6.02
CA LYS A 57 0.75 -4.18 -7.01
C LYS A 57 1.34 -5.49 -6.50
N ASP A 58 2.49 -5.42 -5.81
CA ASP A 58 3.12 -6.59 -5.21
C ASP A 58 2.30 -7.15 -4.03
N LEU A 59 1.67 -6.27 -3.24
CA LEU A 59 0.75 -6.66 -2.18
C LEU A 59 -0.48 -7.36 -2.75
N ASP A 60 -1.11 -6.80 -3.79
CA ASP A 60 -2.28 -7.39 -4.44
C ASP A 60 -1.95 -8.80 -4.96
N ALA A 61 -0.82 -8.97 -5.65
CA ALA A 61 -0.38 -10.28 -6.13
C ALA A 61 -0.13 -11.29 -5.00
N LYS A 62 0.46 -10.84 -3.88
CA LYS A 62 0.67 -11.69 -2.71
C LYS A 62 -0.64 -12.07 -2.04
N VAL A 63 -1.56 -11.13 -1.89
CA VAL A 63 -2.88 -11.37 -1.30
C VAL A 63 -3.66 -12.36 -2.15
N GLU A 64 -3.69 -12.17 -3.47
CA GLU A 64 -4.33 -13.08 -4.42
C GLU A 64 -3.76 -14.50 -4.31
N ALA A 65 -2.42 -14.63 -4.29
CA ALA A 65 -1.76 -15.93 -4.13
C ALA A 65 -2.05 -16.59 -2.77
N LEU A 66 -2.08 -15.81 -1.68
CA LEU A 66 -2.38 -16.31 -0.33
C LEU A 66 -3.83 -16.78 -0.22
N VAL A 67 -4.77 -15.98 -0.74
CA VAL A 67 -6.20 -16.33 -0.75
C VAL A 67 -6.43 -17.56 -1.63
N GLY A 68 -5.80 -17.62 -2.82
CA GLY A 68 -5.87 -18.80 -3.69
C GLY A 68 -5.39 -20.07 -2.99
N LYS A 69 -4.21 -20.04 -2.36
CA LYS A 69 -3.69 -21.18 -1.58
C LYS A 69 -4.56 -21.54 -0.38
N ALA A 70 -5.19 -20.57 0.28
CA ALA A 70 -6.09 -20.83 1.38
C ALA A 70 -7.36 -21.55 0.91
N LEU A 71 -7.94 -21.11 -0.22
CA LEU A 71 -9.11 -21.74 -0.83
C LEU A 71 -8.81 -23.17 -1.31
N GLU A 72 -7.64 -23.40 -1.92
CA GLU A 72 -7.18 -24.75 -2.30
C GLU A 72 -7.08 -25.68 -1.09
N LYS A 73 -6.53 -25.19 0.04
CA LYS A 73 -6.40 -26.00 1.26
C LYS A 73 -7.73 -26.29 1.95
N MET A 74 -8.78 -25.53 1.65
CA MET A 74 -10.10 -25.70 2.24
C MET A 74 -11.04 -26.57 1.37
N ASP A 75 -10.53 -27.21 0.31
CA ASP A 75 -11.31 -28.00 -0.66
C ASP A 75 -12.51 -27.22 -1.22
N VAL A 76 -12.36 -25.89 -1.37
CA VAL A 76 -13.41 -25.04 -1.93
C VAL A 76 -13.37 -25.17 -3.45
N ALA A 77 -14.44 -25.74 -4.02
CA ALA A 77 -14.59 -25.88 -5.46
C ALA A 77 -14.46 -24.51 -6.16
N THR A 78 -13.55 -24.43 -7.11
CA THR A 78 -13.33 -23.25 -7.93
C THR A 78 -14.32 -23.20 -9.08
N ARG A 79 -14.44 -22.06 -9.78
CA ARG A 79 -15.29 -21.96 -10.98
C ARG A 79 -14.91 -22.95 -12.08
N LYS A 80 -13.68 -23.46 -12.09
CA LYS A 80 -13.23 -24.48 -13.04
C LYS A 80 -13.75 -25.88 -12.70
N ASP A 81 -14.13 -26.11 -11.45
CA ASP A 81 -14.63 -27.42 -10.97
C ASP A 81 -16.15 -27.56 -11.12
N ILE A 82 -16.85 -26.44 -11.35
CA ILE A 82 -18.32 -26.36 -11.50
C ILE A 82 -18.73 -26.28 -12.99
N ALA A 83 -17.77 -26.14 -13.90
CA ALA A 83 -17.98 -26.00 -15.35
C ALA A 83 -17.77 -27.32 -16.09
#